data_AF-A0A4Y7KEY7-F1
#
_entry.id   AF-A0A4Y7KEY7-F1
#
_cell.length_a   1.000
_cell.length_b   1.000
_cell.length_c   1.000
_cell.angle_alpha   90.00
_cell.angle_beta   90.00
_cell.angle_gamma   90.00
#
_symmetry.space_group_name_H-M   'P 1'
#
loop_
_entity.id
_entity.type
_entity.pdbx_description
1 polymer ?
#
loop_
_entity_poly.entity_id
_entity_poly.type
_entity_poly.pdbx_seq_one_letter_code
_entity_poly.pdbx_strand_id
1 'polypeptide(L)'
;MDSHETKKTIKPEEIHLVSTTEDSKEFNLLLWALNHSSVVGLDAEWKPCRTKQYSFPTVSLLQIACRINHEVIEYTDSQNNIWVFLVDLSLITLSSIYQLLRDMFISPDILKLGFRFKQDLVYLSSTFSSQGSNPGFDKVEPYLDITSIYQHHLQEKQPGRKMSKDMKSLATVCEEMLSVSLSKDLQCSDWSLRPLTEDQKTYAAADAHCLLEIFAVFQEKVLKEVSTSRDTTEPRNANALLGLKEILVMPDVCDNVLRLKFCQASDIVRLTPFSPVSSISKVLCMKTAPLGVSLSNIISRYGERILLKESDRKPKTSKRKGKRQSSTGLTYKAKLIECSGDWQGPPPWDSSLGGDGCPKFLCDVMVEGLAKHLRCVGVDAATPCSRKPEPRQLVDQAQKEKRVLLTRDAKLLRHDYLIRNQIYRVKSLLKNDQLLEVIETFDLKISENKLMSRCTKCNGNFIQKPLTTEEAVEAAKGFQVIPNCLFNKNLEFWKCMDCNQLYWEGTQYHNAIQKFIDVCKLND
;
A
#
# COMPACT_ATOMS: atom_id res chain seq x y z
N MET A 1 -36.06 16.85 -3.31
CA MET A 1 -35.75 15.76 -4.25
C MET A 1 -34.24 15.67 -4.32
N ASP A 2 -33.61 15.00 -3.34
CA ASP A 2 -32.19 14.67 -3.45
C ASP A 2 -32.12 13.32 -4.16
N SER A 3 -31.72 13.35 -5.43
CA SER A 3 -31.30 12.17 -6.14
C SER A 3 -30.06 11.63 -5.44
N HIS A 4 -30.21 10.57 -4.66
CA HIS A 4 -29.11 9.67 -4.33
C HIS A 4 -28.59 9.08 -5.65
N GLU A 5 -27.66 9.79 -6.29
CA GLU A 5 -26.91 9.30 -7.42
C GLU A 5 -26.08 8.13 -6.88
N THR A 6 -26.52 6.91 -7.18
CA THR A 6 -25.84 5.67 -6.82
C THR A 6 -24.44 5.75 -7.40
N LYS A 7 -23.43 5.93 -6.53
CA LYS A 7 -22.03 5.99 -6.95
C LYS A 7 -21.72 4.79 -7.84
N LYS A 8 -21.21 5.05 -9.04
CA LYS A 8 -20.80 4.01 -9.99
C LYS A 8 -19.75 3.11 -9.31
N THR A 9 -19.87 1.80 -9.52
CA THR A 9 -18.90 0.81 -9.05
C THR A 9 -18.18 0.21 -10.25
N ILE A 10 -16.89 -0.10 -10.11
CA ILE A 10 -16.17 -0.86 -11.13
C ILE A 10 -16.62 -2.31 -11.02
N LYS A 11 -17.15 -2.83 -12.12
CA LYS A 11 -17.55 -4.23 -12.26
C LYS A 11 -16.82 -4.80 -13.48
N PRO A 12 -15.71 -5.51 -13.27
CA PRO A 12 -15.03 -6.20 -14.36
C PRO A 12 -15.97 -7.25 -14.96
N GLU A 13 -16.15 -7.22 -16.27
CA GLU A 13 -17.11 -8.10 -16.98
C GLU A 13 -16.47 -9.46 -17.32
N GLU A 14 -15.19 -9.46 -17.70
CA GLU A 14 -14.44 -10.66 -18.06
C GLU A 14 -13.36 -10.97 -17.02
N ILE A 15 -13.69 -11.88 -16.09
CA ILE A 15 -12.78 -12.36 -15.04
C ILE A 15 -12.44 -13.83 -15.30
N HIS A 16 -11.15 -14.15 -15.44
CA HIS A 16 -10.66 -15.51 -15.68
C HIS A 16 -9.74 -15.95 -14.54
N LEU A 17 -10.07 -17.07 -13.87
CA LEU A 17 -9.24 -17.66 -12.83
C LEU A 17 -8.26 -18.66 -13.46
N VAL A 18 -6.96 -18.41 -13.31
CA VAL A 18 -5.89 -19.25 -13.87
C VAL A 18 -5.23 -20.03 -12.73
N SER A 19 -5.52 -21.33 -12.63
CA SER A 19 -5.03 -22.19 -11.54
C SER A 19 -4.07 -23.31 -11.98
N THR A 20 -3.93 -23.56 -13.29
CA THR A 20 -2.99 -24.54 -13.84
C THR A 20 -2.49 -24.09 -15.21
N THR A 21 -1.29 -24.53 -15.60
CA THR A 21 -0.74 -24.33 -16.95
C THR A 21 -1.00 -25.51 -17.88
N GLU A 22 -1.40 -26.66 -17.34
CA GLU A 22 -1.62 -27.89 -18.09
C GLU A 22 -3.06 -27.93 -18.60
N ASP A 23 -3.21 -27.95 -19.94
CA ASP A 23 -4.49 -28.06 -20.65
C ASP A 23 -5.61 -27.08 -20.18
N SER A 24 -5.24 -25.93 -19.60
CA SER A 24 -6.19 -24.91 -19.16
C SER A 24 -6.54 -23.94 -20.29
N LYS A 25 -7.86 -23.77 -20.53
CA LYS A 25 -8.39 -22.74 -21.42
C LYS A 25 -8.01 -21.34 -20.91
N GLU A 26 -8.10 -21.12 -19.61
CA GLU A 26 -7.83 -19.83 -18.94
C GLU A 26 -6.36 -19.44 -19.06
N PHE A 27 -5.43 -20.40 -18.95
CA PHE A 27 -4.01 -20.14 -19.16
C PHE A 27 -3.71 -19.78 -20.62
N ASN A 28 -4.32 -20.48 -21.58
CA ASN A 28 -4.18 -20.13 -23.00
C ASN A 28 -4.78 -18.75 -23.31
N LEU A 29 -5.90 -18.39 -22.68
CA LEU A 29 -6.48 -17.05 -22.76
C LEU A 29 -5.55 -15.99 -22.16
N LEU A 30 -4.90 -16.26 -21.03
CA LEU A 30 -3.91 -15.36 -20.44
C LEU A 30 -2.73 -15.13 -21.40
N LEU A 31 -2.16 -16.21 -21.95
CA LEU A 31 -1.06 -16.13 -22.91
C LEU A 31 -1.47 -15.32 -24.15
N TRP A 32 -2.67 -15.58 -24.66
CA TRP A 32 -3.22 -14.85 -25.79
C TRP A 32 -3.41 -13.37 -25.46
N ALA A 33 -4.03 -13.04 -24.33
CA ALA A 33 -4.29 -11.66 -23.91
C ALA A 33 -2.99 -10.87 -23.73
N LEU A 34 -1.96 -11.47 -23.13
CA LEU A 34 -0.65 -10.84 -22.96
C LEU A 34 0.04 -10.52 -24.30
N ASN A 35 -0.13 -11.38 -25.32
CA ASN A 35 0.42 -11.12 -26.66
C ASN A 35 -0.33 -10.01 -27.41
N HIS A 36 -1.60 -9.75 -27.04
CA HIS A 36 -2.46 -8.76 -27.70
C HIS A 36 -2.76 -7.54 -26.82
N SER A 37 -1.97 -7.34 -25.76
CA SER A 37 -2.09 -6.19 -24.87
C SER A 37 -0.84 -5.32 -24.91
N SER A 38 -1.04 -4.01 -25.02
CA SER A 38 0.03 -3.01 -24.94
C SER A 38 0.16 -2.39 -23.54
N VAL A 39 -0.86 -2.55 -22.69
CA VAL A 39 -0.90 -2.03 -21.32
C VAL A 39 -1.55 -3.06 -20.41
N VAL A 40 -0.94 -3.30 -19.26
CA VAL A 40 -1.46 -4.19 -18.22
C VAL A 40 -1.50 -3.50 -16.86
N GLY A 41 -2.54 -3.76 -16.08
CA GLY A 41 -2.65 -3.39 -14.66
C GLY A 41 -2.26 -4.56 -13.77
N LEU A 42 -1.45 -4.30 -12.74
CA LEU A 42 -0.92 -5.30 -11.83
C LEU A 42 -1.28 -4.98 -10.38
N ASP A 43 -1.76 -5.99 -9.68
CA ASP A 43 -1.94 -5.98 -8.22
C ASP A 43 -1.65 -7.39 -7.65
N ALA A 44 -1.56 -7.53 -6.33
CA ALA A 44 -1.32 -8.83 -5.70
C ALA A 44 -2.01 -8.96 -4.33
N GLU A 45 -2.44 -10.16 -3.97
CA GLU A 45 -3.08 -10.45 -2.69
C GLU A 45 -2.39 -11.58 -1.92
N TRP A 46 -2.32 -11.43 -0.59
CA TRP A 46 -1.71 -12.40 0.32
C TRP A 46 -2.46 -12.47 1.64
N LYS A 47 -2.32 -13.59 2.36
CA LYS A 47 -2.90 -13.75 3.69
C LYS A 47 -2.37 -12.68 4.66
N PRO A 48 -3.24 -11.87 5.29
CA PRO A 48 -2.81 -10.92 6.30
C PRO A 48 -2.23 -11.64 7.52
N CYS A 49 -0.98 -11.35 7.87
CA CYS A 49 -0.33 -11.96 9.01
C CYS A 49 -0.44 -11.05 10.25
N ARG A 50 -1.05 -11.58 11.32
CA ARG A 50 -1.26 -10.85 12.58
C ARG A 50 -0.10 -11.02 13.58
N THR A 51 0.88 -11.89 13.28
CA THR A 51 2.02 -12.23 14.14
C THR A 51 3.35 -11.90 13.46
N LYS A 52 4.44 -11.79 14.25
CA LYS A 52 5.80 -11.52 13.71
C LYS A 52 6.28 -12.70 12.87
N GLN A 53 6.46 -12.50 11.57
CA GLN A 53 7.11 -13.46 10.68
C GLN A 53 8.55 -13.02 10.36
N TYR A 54 9.45 -14.01 10.28
CA TYR A 54 10.84 -13.82 9.86
C TYR A 54 10.99 -13.92 8.33
N SER A 55 9.95 -14.37 7.63
CA SER A 55 9.85 -14.47 6.17
C SER A 55 8.90 -13.40 5.62
N PHE A 56 9.01 -13.13 4.32
CA PHE A 56 7.98 -12.36 3.63
C PHE A 56 6.67 -13.17 3.54
N PRO A 57 5.50 -12.51 3.49
CA PRO A 57 4.25 -13.15 3.15
C PRO A 57 4.33 -13.83 1.78
N THR A 58 3.69 -14.99 1.65
CA THR A 58 3.50 -15.67 0.37
C THR A 58 2.35 -15.01 -0.37
N VAL A 59 2.57 -14.64 -1.63
CA VAL A 59 1.52 -14.11 -2.49
C VAL A 59 0.60 -15.26 -2.90
N SER A 60 -0.69 -15.12 -2.64
CA SER A 60 -1.70 -16.14 -2.92
C SER A 60 -2.34 -15.95 -4.30
N LEU A 61 -2.48 -14.70 -4.75
CA LEU A 61 -3.16 -14.32 -5.99
C LEU A 61 -2.40 -13.17 -6.64
N LEU A 62 -2.20 -13.24 -7.96
CA LEU A 62 -1.66 -12.14 -8.77
C LEU A 62 -2.73 -11.73 -9.77
N GLN A 63 -3.11 -10.45 -9.77
CA GLN A 63 -4.10 -9.91 -10.71
C GLN A 63 -3.41 -9.25 -11.89
N ILE A 64 -3.85 -9.60 -13.09
CA ILE A 64 -3.34 -9.06 -14.34
C ILE A 64 -4.54 -8.59 -15.16
N ALA A 65 -4.78 -7.29 -15.19
CA ALA A 65 -5.76 -6.68 -16.08
C ALA A 65 -5.09 -6.37 -17.42
N CYS A 66 -5.65 -6.84 -18.52
CA CYS A 66 -5.11 -6.73 -19.87
C CYS A 66 -6.02 -5.83 -20.70
N ARG A 67 -5.47 -4.76 -21.30
CA ARG A 67 -6.19 -3.96 -22.31
C ARG A 67 -5.93 -4.53 -23.69
N ILE A 68 -6.90 -5.27 -24.21
CA ILE A 68 -6.86 -5.91 -25.53
C ILE A 68 -6.88 -4.84 -26.62
N ASN A 69 -6.02 -4.98 -27.63
CA ASN A 69 -5.96 -4.04 -28.73
C ASN A 69 -7.20 -4.15 -29.63
N HIS A 70 -7.82 -3.01 -29.98
CA HIS A 70 -9.07 -2.94 -30.74
C HIS A 70 -9.05 -3.63 -32.11
N GLU A 71 -7.89 -3.68 -32.78
CA GLU A 71 -7.71 -4.38 -34.07
C GLU A 71 -8.07 -5.87 -34.01
N VAL A 72 -8.15 -6.43 -32.80
CA VAL A 72 -8.45 -7.84 -32.54
C VAL A 72 -9.87 -8.04 -32.03
N ILE A 73 -10.49 -6.98 -31.48
CA ILE A 73 -11.80 -7.01 -30.80
C ILE A 73 -12.96 -7.08 -31.79
N GLU A 74 -12.75 -6.71 -33.06
CA GLU A 74 -13.77 -6.90 -34.13
C GLU A 74 -14.21 -8.37 -34.27
N TYR A 75 -13.47 -9.32 -33.69
CA TYR A 75 -13.79 -10.75 -33.65
C TYR A 75 -14.46 -11.23 -32.35
N THR A 76 -14.78 -10.33 -31.40
CA THR A 76 -15.37 -10.66 -30.09
C THR A 76 -16.63 -9.83 -29.82
N ASP A 77 -17.68 -10.44 -29.25
CA ASP A 77 -18.97 -9.77 -28.95
C ASP A 77 -18.92 -8.76 -27.78
N SER A 78 -17.75 -8.52 -27.15
CA SER A 78 -17.64 -7.64 -25.98
C SER A 78 -17.37 -6.18 -26.35
N GLN A 79 -18.13 -5.24 -25.75
CA GLN A 79 -17.87 -3.80 -25.84
C GLN A 79 -16.71 -3.36 -24.93
N ASN A 80 -16.31 -4.20 -23.98
CA ASN A 80 -15.24 -3.94 -23.02
C ASN A 80 -13.95 -4.64 -23.44
N ASN A 81 -12.88 -3.86 -23.62
CA ASN A 81 -11.57 -4.36 -24.04
C ASN A 81 -10.66 -4.77 -22.87
N ILE A 82 -11.17 -4.77 -21.63
CA ILE A 82 -10.39 -5.12 -20.45
C ILE A 82 -10.75 -6.52 -19.96
N TRP A 83 -9.77 -7.42 -20.03
CA TRP A 83 -9.88 -8.77 -19.50
C TRP A 83 -9.03 -8.90 -18.25
N VAL A 84 -9.58 -9.46 -17.17
CA VAL A 84 -8.86 -9.58 -15.89
C VAL A 84 -8.57 -11.03 -15.57
N PHE A 85 -7.30 -11.33 -15.37
CA PHE A 85 -6.82 -12.66 -15.01
C PHE A 85 -6.42 -12.69 -13.54
N LEU A 86 -7.01 -13.62 -12.80
CA LEU A 86 -6.67 -13.93 -11.42
C LEU A 86 -5.78 -15.17 -11.42
N VAL A 87 -4.46 -14.97 -11.33
CA VAL A 87 -3.49 -16.07 -11.34
C VAL A 87 -3.33 -16.61 -9.92
N ASP A 88 -3.84 -17.82 -9.70
CA ASP A 88 -3.84 -18.48 -8.41
C ASP A 88 -2.48 -19.13 -8.11
N LEU A 89 -1.60 -18.37 -7.46
CA LEU A 89 -0.26 -18.80 -7.09
C LEU A 89 -0.23 -19.89 -6.01
N SER A 90 -1.37 -20.21 -5.40
CA SER A 90 -1.49 -21.31 -4.43
C SER A 90 -1.76 -22.65 -5.11
N LEU A 91 -2.32 -22.63 -6.33
CA LEU A 91 -2.67 -23.82 -7.09
C LEU A 91 -1.76 -24.06 -8.30
N ILE A 92 -1.30 -22.99 -8.97
CA ILE A 92 -0.48 -23.12 -10.18
C ILE A 92 0.96 -23.50 -9.83
N THR A 93 1.55 -24.37 -10.65
CA THR A 93 2.97 -24.69 -10.55
C THR A 93 3.82 -23.45 -10.87
N LEU A 94 4.48 -22.86 -9.86
CA LEU A 94 5.19 -21.58 -10.05
C LEU A 94 6.28 -21.64 -11.12
N SER A 95 6.98 -22.77 -11.26
CA SER A 95 8.02 -22.94 -12.27
C SER A 95 7.47 -22.90 -13.71
N SER A 96 6.22 -23.32 -13.94
CA SER A 96 5.65 -23.37 -15.29
C SER A 96 5.18 -21.99 -15.78
N ILE A 97 4.78 -21.09 -14.88
CA ILE A 97 4.35 -19.73 -15.23
C ILE A 97 5.43 -18.67 -15.06
N TYR A 98 6.54 -18.98 -14.36
CA TYR A 98 7.61 -18.03 -14.04
C TYR A 98 8.16 -17.29 -15.26
N GLN A 99 8.48 -18.01 -16.34
CA GLN A 99 9.06 -17.41 -17.54
C GLN A 99 8.10 -16.44 -18.22
N LEU A 100 6.81 -16.80 -18.30
CA LEU A 100 5.76 -15.96 -18.86
C LEU A 100 5.64 -14.63 -18.11
N LEU A 101 5.57 -14.68 -16.78
CA LEU A 101 5.47 -13.46 -15.96
C LEU A 101 6.73 -12.62 -16.04
N ARG A 102 7.91 -13.27 -16.07
CA ARG A 102 9.20 -12.58 -16.22
C ARG A 102 9.25 -11.82 -17.53
N ASP A 103 8.86 -12.45 -18.62
CA ASP A 103 8.86 -11.85 -19.95
C ASP A 103 7.87 -10.69 -20.04
N MET A 104 6.68 -10.81 -19.43
CA MET A 104 5.74 -9.69 -19.30
C MET A 104 6.34 -8.52 -18.51
N PHE A 105 6.94 -8.77 -17.35
CA PHE A 105 7.51 -7.72 -16.51
C PHE A 105 8.64 -6.93 -17.19
N ILE A 106 9.45 -7.57 -18.04
CA ILE A 106 10.58 -6.91 -18.73
C ILE A 106 10.31 -6.55 -20.18
N SER A 107 9.14 -6.91 -20.73
CA SER A 107 8.81 -6.62 -22.12
C SER A 107 8.75 -5.11 -22.35
N PRO A 108 9.53 -4.56 -23.30
CA PRO A 108 9.47 -3.14 -23.65
C PRO A 108 8.15 -2.77 -24.32
N ASP A 109 7.44 -3.76 -24.86
CA ASP A 109 6.22 -3.58 -25.64
C ASP A 109 4.95 -3.53 -24.77
N ILE A 110 5.08 -3.82 -23.47
CA ILE A 110 3.97 -3.80 -22.52
C ILE A 110 4.26 -2.78 -21.44
N LEU A 111 3.41 -1.76 -21.33
CA LEU A 111 3.41 -0.85 -20.19
C LEU A 111 2.74 -1.51 -18.98
N LYS A 112 3.46 -1.57 -17.86
CA LYS A 112 2.93 -2.09 -16.59
C LYS A 112 2.44 -0.93 -15.73
N LEU A 113 1.19 -0.99 -15.31
CA LEU A 113 0.59 -0.08 -14.33
C LEU A 113 0.52 -0.76 -12.96
N GLY A 114 0.67 0.02 -11.90
CA GLY A 114 0.42 -0.47 -10.54
C GLY A 114 0.29 0.68 -9.57
N PHE A 115 -0.13 0.38 -8.34
CA PHE A 115 -0.22 1.36 -7.26
C PHE A 115 0.79 1.00 -6.16
N ARG A 116 1.97 1.64 -6.18
CA ARG A 116 3.09 1.31 -5.26
C ARG A 116 3.57 -0.14 -5.35
N PHE A 117 3.55 -0.68 -6.56
CA PHE A 117 3.76 -2.11 -6.87
C PHE A 117 5.12 -2.69 -6.45
N LYS A 118 6.09 -1.84 -6.06
CA LYS A 118 7.40 -2.32 -5.59
C LYS A 118 7.27 -3.28 -4.41
N GLN A 119 6.33 -3.05 -3.49
CA GLN A 119 6.15 -3.90 -2.32
C GLN A 119 5.62 -5.29 -2.72
N ASP A 120 4.66 -5.32 -3.64
CA ASP A 120 4.06 -6.50 -4.22
C ASP A 120 5.11 -7.34 -4.96
N LEU A 121 5.95 -6.68 -5.77
CA LEU A 121 7.05 -7.31 -6.48
C LEU A 121 8.07 -7.98 -5.53
N VAL A 122 8.35 -7.39 -4.36
CA VAL A 122 9.22 -8.00 -3.34
C VAL A 122 8.62 -9.32 -2.83
N TYR A 123 7.34 -9.33 -2.49
CA TYR A 123 6.67 -10.54 -1.99
C TYR A 123 6.50 -11.58 -3.09
N LEU A 124 6.19 -11.16 -4.30
CA LEU A 124 6.08 -12.03 -5.47
C LEU A 124 7.44 -12.67 -5.79
N SER A 125 8.50 -11.88 -5.87
CA SER A 125 9.86 -12.41 -6.08
C SER A 125 10.27 -13.38 -4.99
N SER A 126 9.96 -13.09 -3.72
CA SER A 126 10.24 -13.99 -2.60
C SER A 126 9.46 -15.30 -2.72
N THR A 127 8.19 -15.24 -3.11
CA THR A 127 7.31 -16.41 -3.31
C THR A 127 7.91 -17.35 -4.35
N PHE A 128 8.28 -16.84 -5.52
CA PHE A 128 8.88 -17.62 -6.60
C PHE A 128 10.28 -18.15 -6.23
N SER A 129 11.13 -17.32 -5.59
CA SER A 129 12.47 -17.75 -5.19
C SER A 129 12.44 -18.89 -4.16
N SER A 130 11.49 -18.85 -3.23
CA SER A 130 11.33 -19.87 -2.19
C SER A 130 10.93 -21.25 -2.73
N GLN A 131 10.34 -21.31 -3.93
CA GLN A 131 9.88 -22.53 -4.58
C GLN A 131 10.76 -22.94 -5.78
N GLY A 132 12.00 -22.43 -5.86
CA GLY A 132 13.00 -22.90 -6.82
C GLY A 132 13.22 -22.01 -8.04
N SER A 133 12.41 -20.97 -8.25
CA SER A 133 12.56 -20.01 -9.35
C SER A 133 13.52 -18.87 -8.97
N ASN A 134 14.83 -19.14 -8.95
CA ASN A 134 15.87 -18.15 -8.63
C ASN A 134 16.41 -17.46 -9.91
N PRO A 135 16.67 -16.13 -9.90
CA PRO A 135 16.72 -15.21 -8.75
C PRO A 135 15.39 -14.51 -8.38
N GLY A 136 14.24 -15.05 -8.79
CA GLY A 136 12.94 -14.38 -8.69
C GLY A 136 12.83 -13.20 -9.66
N PHE A 137 11.83 -12.33 -9.43
CA PHE A 137 11.63 -11.12 -10.25
C PHE A 137 12.39 -9.94 -9.66
N ASP A 138 13.27 -9.31 -10.44
CA ASP A 138 14.10 -8.20 -9.97
C ASP A 138 13.83 -6.89 -10.70
N LYS A 139 13.03 -6.92 -11.75
CA LYS A 139 12.87 -5.81 -12.68
C LYS A 139 11.46 -5.76 -13.27
N VAL A 140 10.89 -4.57 -13.32
CA VAL A 140 9.67 -4.26 -14.08
C VAL A 140 9.91 -2.97 -14.86
N GLU A 141 9.90 -3.06 -16.19
CA GLU A 141 10.00 -1.90 -17.07
C GLU A 141 9.40 -2.19 -18.46
N PRO A 142 8.77 -1.22 -19.13
CA PRO A 142 8.40 0.11 -18.60
C PRO A 142 7.26 0.01 -17.58
N TYR A 143 7.35 0.82 -16.52
CA TYR A 143 6.38 0.86 -15.43
C TYR A 143 5.82 2.28 -15.23
N LEU A 144 4.58 2.42 -14.79
CA LEU A 144 4.00 3.70 -14.41
C LEU A 144 3.17 3.55 -13.13
N ASP A 145 3.55 4.28 -12.07
CA ASP A 145 2.81 4.29 -10.80
C ASP A 145 1.58 5.20 -10.92
N ILE A 146 0.41 4.69 -10.53
CA ILE A 146 -0.83 5.46 -10.45
C ILE A 146 -0.67 6.71 -9.56
N THR A 147 0.22 6.66 -8.56
CA THR A 147 0.56 7.83 -7.74
C THR A 147 1.15 8.96 -8.58
N SER A 148 2.02 8.65 -9.55
CA SER A 148 2.65 9.62 -10.44
C SER A 148 1.60 10.23 -11.40
N ILE A 149 0.70 9.40 -11.95
CA ILE A 149 -0.45 9.85 -12.76
C ILE A 149 -1.34 10.81 -11.96
N TYR A 150 -1.67 10.44 -10.73
CA TYR A 150 -2.56 11.23 -9.89
C TYR A 150 -1.92 12.58 -9.49
N GLN A 151 -0.61 12.60 -9.23
CA GLN A 151 0.12 13.84 -8.98
C GLN A 151 0.07 14.79 -10.19
N HIS A 152 0.20 14.27 -11.41
CA HIS A 152 0.04 15.06 -12.63
C HIS A 152 -1.37 15.69 -12.72
N HIS A 153 -2.41 14.87 -12.53
CA HIS A 153 -3.80 15.32 -12.56
C HIS A 153 -4.11 16.42 -11.53
N LEU A 154 -3.46 16.39 -10.37
CA LEU A 154 -3.62 17.44 -9.35
C LEU A 154 -2.91 18.75 -9.72
N GLN A 155 -1.70 18.67 -10.29
CA GLN A 155 -0.92 19.85 -10.67
C GLN A 155 -1.67 20.70 -11.70
N GLU A 156 -2.35 20.07 -12.65
CA GLU A 156 -3.16 20.78 -13.65
C GLU A 156 -4.40 21.44 -13.04
N LYS A 157 -5.12 20.74 -12.14
CA LYS A 157 -6.34 21.29 -11.53
C LYS A 157 -6.04 22.47 -10.60
N GLN A 158 -4.87 22.52 -9.95
CA GLN A 158 -4.48 23.59 -9.03
C GLN A 158 -2.99 23.97 -9.17
N PRO A 159 -2.63 24.72 -10.24
CA PRO A 159 -1.26 25.18 -10.41
C PRO A 159 -0.83 26.08 -9.24
N GLY A 160 0.26 25.72 -8.56
CA GLY A 160 0.87 26.53 -7.49
C GLY A 160 0.50 26.14 -6.05
N ARG A 161 -0.38 25.17 -5.81
CA ARG A 161 -0.66 24.68 -4.44
C ARG A 161 0.47 23.75 -3.98
N LYS A 162 1.08 24.03 -2.82
CA LYS A 162 2.02 23.08 -2.16
C LYS A 162 1.29 21.76 -1.90
N MET A 163 1.61 20.73 -2.69
CA MET A 163 1.07 19.38 -2.50
C MET A 163 1.38 18.88 -1.09
N SER A 164 0.34 18.46 -0.38
CA SER A 164 0.56 17.69 0.86
C SER A 164 1.30 16.41 0.47
N LYS A 165 2.34 16.04 1.24
CA LYS A 165 2.99 14.72 1.10
C LYS A 165 2.08 13.56 1.54
N ASP A 166 0.80 13.83 1.76
CA ASP A 166 -0.15 12.84 2.25
C ASP A 166 -0.60 12.01 1.06
N MET A 167 -0.11 10.78 0.98
CA MET A 167 -0.35 9.95 -0.20
C MET A 167 -1.74 9.32 -0.10
N LYS A 168 -2.62 9.65 -1.05
CA LYS A 168 -3.99 9.13 -1.08
C LYS A 168 -4.02 7.63 -1.33
N SER A 169 -5.11 6.97 -0.91
CA SER A 169 -5.35 5.54 -1.19
C SER A 169 -5.88 5.35 -2.61
N LEU A 170 -5.72 4.16 -3.19
CA LEU A 170 -6.25 3.83 -4.53
C LEU A 170 -7.75 4.13 -4.62
N ALA A 171 -8.54 3.72 -3.63
CA ALA A 171 -9.98 4.03 -3.57
C ALA A 171 -10.27 5.54 -3.65
N THR A 172 -9.44 6.39 -3.02
CA THR A 172 -9.59 7.85 -3.08
C THR A 172 -9.20 8.39 -4.45
N VAL A 173 -8.18 7.81 -5.09
CA VAL A 173 -7.79 8.17 -6.47
C VAL A 173 -8.91 7.80 -7.45
N CYS A 174 -9.49 6.60 -7.32
CA CYS A 174 -10.66 6.18 -8.12
C CYS A 174 -11.85 7.12 -7.93
N GLU A 175 -12.15 7.51 -6.68
CA GLU A 175 -13.25 8.44 -6.40
C GLU A 175 -13.02 9.82 -7.05
N GLU A 176 -11.79 10.34 -7.00
CA GLU A 176 -11.50 11.69 -7.52
C GLU A 176 -11.22 11.76 -9.02
N MET A 177 -10.77 10.67 -9.64
CA MET A 177 -10.47 10.62 -11.08
C MET A 177 -11.59 9.99 -11.90
N LEU A 178 -12.30 9.00 -11.35
CA LEU A 178 -13.32 8.23 -12.07
C LEU A 178 -14.74 8.42 -11.50
N SER A 179 -14.89 9.11 -10.36
CA SER A 179 -16.17 9.18 -9.61
C SER A 179 -16.71 7.79 -9.21
N VAL A 180 -15.82 6.82 -9.03
CA VAL A 180 -16.14 5.43 -8.67
C VAL A 180 -15.70 5.14 -7.24
N SER A 181 -16.56 4.45 -6.48
CA SER A 181 -16.21 3.90 -5.17
C SER A 181 -15.60 2.50 -5.31
N LEU A 182 -14.41 2.30 -4.75
CA LEU A 182 -13.76 0.99 -4.60
C LEU A 182 -13.98 0.48 -3.17
N SER A 183 -14.51 -0.74 -3.01
CA SER A 183 -14.70 -1.34 -1.68
C SER A 183 -13.35 -1.59 -1.00
N LYS A 184 -13.33 -1.62 0.34
CA LYS A 184 -12.17 -2.02 1.15
C LYS A 184 -12.46 -3.23 2.03
N ASP A 185 -13.62 -3.84 1.85
CA ASP A 185 -14.17 -4.80 2.81
C ASP A 185 -13.38 -6.12 2.82
N LEU A 186 -12.79 -6.49 1.68
CA LEU A 186 -12.04 -7.74 1.51
C LEU A 186 -10.52 -7.57 1.48
N GLN A 187 -10.02 -6.36 1.68
CA GLN A 187 -8.57 -6.06 1.74
C GLN A 187 -7.84 -6.89 2.81
N CYS A 188 -8.55 -7.24 3.90
CA CYS A 188 -8.01 -8.04 4.99
C CYS A 188 -8.62 -9.46 5.05
N SER A 189 -9.16 -9.94 3.94
CA SER A 189 -9.70 -11.31 3.84
C SER A 189 -8.58 -12.37 3.88
N ASP A 190 -8.92 -13.61 4.20
CA ASP A 190 -7.95 -14.71 4.15
C ASP A 190 -7.80 -15.22 2.71
N TRP A 191 -6.88 -14.60 1.96
CA TRP A 191 -6.57 -14.95 0.58
C TRP A 191 -5.89 -16.31 0.39
N SER A 192 -5.58 -17.04 1.47
CA SER A 192 -5.09 -18.43 1.39
C SER A 192 -6.21 -19.47 1.28
N LEU A 193 -7.46 -19.10 1.58
CA LEU A 193 -8.58 -20.04 1.52
C LEU A 193 -8.92 -20.40 0.08
N ARG A 194 -9.26 -21.67 -0.14
CA ARG A 194 -9.74 -22.20 -1.43
C ARG A 194 -11.04 -23.00 -1.22
N PRO A 195 -12.02 -22.88 -2.14
CA PRO A 195 -12.03 -21.97 -3.30
C PRO A 195 -12.16 -20.50 -2.89
N LEU A 196 -11.70 -19.57 -3.75
CA LEU A 196 -11.97 -18.14 -3.57
C LEU A 196 -13.47 -17.87 -3.74
N THR A 197 -14.04 -17.00 -2.90
CA THR A 197 -15.43 -16.56 -3.05
C THR A 197 -15.60 -15.66 -4.28
N GLU A 198 -16.82 -15.58 -4.83
CA GLU A 198 -17.11 -14.65 -5.94
C GLU A 198 -16.85 -13.19 -5.57
N ASP A 199 -17.11 -12.81 -4.31
CA ASP A 199 -16.81 -11.46 -3.83
C ASP A 199 -15.29 -11.20 -3.77
N GLN A 200 -14.48 -12.19 -3.37
CA GLN A 200 -13.02 -12.09 -3.40
C GLN A 200 -12.50 -11.94 -4.84
N LYS A 201 -13.04 -12.73 -5.78
CA LYS A 201 -12.68 -12.62 -7.21
C LYS A 201 -13.03 -11.25 -7.77
N THR A 202 -14.24 -10.77 -7.48
CA THR A 202 -14.73 -9.46 -7.95
C THR A 202 -13.91 -8.32 -7.35
N TYR A 203 -13.60 -8.38 -6.05
CA TYR A 203 -12.75 -7.40 -5.37
C TYR A 203 -11.36 -7.36 -6.00
N ALA A 204 -10.68 -8.50 -6.08
CA ALA A 204 -9.35 -8.61 -6.65
C ALA A 204 -9.30 -8.09 -8.09
N ALA A 205 -10.30 -8.47 -8.90
CA ALA A 205 -10.38 -8.04 -10.28
C ALA A 205 -10.58 -6.53 -10.41
N ALA A 206 -11.37 -5.91 -9.52
CA ALA A 206 -11.62 -4.47 -9.53
C ALA A 206 -10.34 -3.65 -9.21
N ASP A 207 -9.50 -4.14 -8.30
CA ASP A 207 -8.25 -3.45 -7.90
C ASP A 207 -7.26 -3.36 -9.08
N ALA A 208 -7.15 -4.39 -9.92
CA ALA A 208 -6.33 -4.32 -11.15
C ALA A 208 -7.04 -3.59 -12.31
N HIS A 209 -8.34 -3.80 -12.50
CA HIS A 209 -9.12 -3.16 -13.56
C HIS A 209 -9.11 -1.63 -13.46
N CYS A 210 -9.24 -1.10 -12.23
CA CYS A 210 -9.28 0.34 -12.01
C CYS A 210 -8.01 1.06 -12.47
N LEU A 211 -6.87 0.38 -12.50
CA LEU A 211 -5.60 0.94 -12.96
C LEU A 211 -5.66 1.32 -14.43
N LEU A 212 -6.27 0.47 -15.26
CA LEU A 212 -6.45 0.72 -16.69
C LEU A 212 -7.45 1.85 -16.96
N GLU A 213 -8.53 1.94 -16.18
CA GLU A 213 -9.52 3.02 -16.25
C GLU A 213 -8.90 4.38 -15.87
N ILE A 214 -8.12 4.42 -14.78
CA ILE A 214 -7.36 5.62 -14.40
C ILE A 214 -6.40 6.04 -15.51
N PHE A 215 -5.69 5.07 -16.09
CA PHE A 215 -4.76 5.33 -17.18
C PHE A 215 -5.46 5.80 -18.45
N ALA A 216 -6.65 5.30 -18.77
CA ALA A 216 -7.43 5.77 -19.92
C ALA A 216 -7.75 7.27 -19.80
N VAL A 217 -8.21 7.70 -18.62
CA VAL A 217 -8.45 9.13 -18.34
C VAL A 217 -7.17 9.96 -18.44
N PHE A 218 -6.05 9.44 -17.96
CA PHE A 218 -4.75 10.12 -18.07
C PHE A 218 -4.26 10.21 -19.52
N GLN A 219 -4.35 9.13 -20.27
CA GLN A 219 -3.91 9.05 -21.66
C GLN A 219 -4.70 10.03 -22.54
N GLU A 220 -6.03 10.10 -22.36
CA GLU A 220 -6.88 11.05 -23.10
C GLU A 220 -6.46 12.51 -22.83
N LYS A 221 -6.11 12.84 -21.59
CA LYS A 221 -5.67 14.19 -21.22
C LYS A 221 -4.32 14.56 -21.82
N VAL A 222 -3.32 13.69 -21.69
CA VAL A 222 -2.00 13.93 -22.27
C VAL A 222 -2.08 14.09 -23.79
N LEU A 223 -2.96 13.34 -24.45
CA LEU A 223 -3.21 13.49 -25.89
C LEU A 223 -3.84 14.85 -26.26
N LYS A 224 -4.76 15.36 -25.42
CA LYS A 224 -5.33 16.71 -25.59
C LYS A 224 -4.28 17.80 -25.40
N GLU A 225 -3.42 17.71 -24.38
CA GLU A 225 -2.33 18.66 -24.13
C GLU A 225 -1.32 18.76 -25.30
N VAL A 226 -0.93 17.60 -25.86
CA VAL A 226 -0.03 17.56 -27.02
C VAL A 226 -0.67 18.22 -28.24
N SER A 227 -1.99 18.07 -28.40
CA SER A 227 -2.73 18.67 -29.52
C SER A 227 -2.86 20.20 -29.37
N THR A 228 -3.17 20.71 -28.17
CA THR A 228 -3.28 22.15 -27.90
C THR A 228 -1.95 22.89 -27.94
N SER A 229 -0.84 22.22 -27.59
CA SER A 229 0.51 22.79 -27.70
C SER A 229 1.01 23.00 -29.14
N ARG A 230 0.40 22.33 -30.13
CA ARG A 230 0.76 22.49 -31.55
C ARG A 230 0.04 23.68 -32.22
N ASP A 231 -1.05 24.18 -31.64
CA ASP A 231 -1.84 25.29 -32.20
C ASP A 231 -1.43 26.68 -31.69
N THR A 232 -0.47 26.77 -30.76
CA THR A 232 0.07 28.06 -30.27
C THR A 232 1.47 28.30 -30.80
N THR A 233 1.55 28.76 -32.06
CA THR A 233 2.77 29.36 -32.61
C THR A 233 2.67 30.89 -32.56
N GLU A 234 3.27 31.49 -31.52
CA GLU A 234 4.05 32.74 -31.65
C GLU A 234 5.07 32.87 -30.49
N PRO A 235 6.22 33.53 -30.71
CA PRO A 235 7.49 33.13 -30.09
C PRO A 235 7.98 34.02 -28.94
N ARG A 236 8.99 33.48 -28.21
CA ARG A 236 9.96 34.09 -27.24
C ARG A 236 9.63 33.83 -25.76
N ASN A 237 10.54 33.34 -24.91
CA ASN A 237 11.99 33.56 -24.87
C ASN A 237 12.80 32.25 -24.76
N ALA A 238 13.70 32.09 -25.74
CA ALA A 238 14.93 31.32 -25.58
C ALA A 238 15.84 32.05 -24.57
N ASN A 239 16.30 31.35 -23.53
CA ASN A 239 17.65 31.46 -22.93
C ASN A 239 17.73 30.65 -21.63
N ALA A 240 17.85 29.33 -21.77
CA ALA A 240 18.57 28.47 -20.83
C ALA A 240 18.95 27.16 -21.55
N LEU A 241 19.53 27.28 -22.74
CA LEU A 241 20.16 26.18 -23.48
C LEU A 241 21.52 26.69 -23.95
N LEU A 242 22.48 26.71 -23.03
CA LEU A 242 23.89 26.81 -23.34
C LEU A 242 24.59 25.58 -22.76
N GLY A 243 24.82 24.63 -23.65
CA GLY A 243 25.56 23.40 -23.42
C GLY A 243 25.58 22.46 -24.62
N LEU A 244 25.47 22.98 -25.85
CA LEU A 244 25.69 22.25 -27.10
C LEU A 244 26.19 23.24 -28.16
N LYS A 245 27.47 23.61 -28.03
CA LYS A 245 28.30 24.08 -29.14
C LYS A 245 29.44 23.07 -29.24
N GLU A 246 29.31 22.15 -30.20
CA GLU A 246 30.40 21.46 -30.93
C GLU A 246 29.85 20.17 -31.57
N ILE A 247 28.98 20.32 -32.57
CA ILE A 247 28.86 19.35 -33.67
C ILE A 247 28.67 20.14 -34.95
N LEU A 248 29.76 20.56 -35.58
CA LEU A 248 29.83 20.82 -37.02
C LEU A 248 31.31 20.78 -37.43
N VAL A 249 31.87 19.58 -37.61
CA VAL A 249 32.81 19.25 -38.71
C VAL A 249 32.70 17.73 -38.94
N MET A 250 32.02 17.33 -40.01
CA MET A 250 32.42 16.20 -40.84
C MET A 250 32.99 16.81 -42.13
N PRO A 251 33.86 16.11 -42.88
CA PRO A 251 33.29 15.43 -44.04
C PRO A 251 33.90 14.07 -44.41
N ASP A 252 33.02 13.27 -45.01
CA ASP A 252 33.20 12.30 -46.10
C ASP A 252 34.14 11.10 -45.94
N VAL A 253 33.60 9.88 -46.14
CA VAL A 253 33.50 9.24 -47.47
C VAL A 253 32.32 8.24 -47.47
N CYS A 254 31.74 8.14 -48.66
CA CYS A 254 30.49 7.55 -49.10
C CYS A 254 30.35 6.00 -49.05
N ASP A 255 29.08 5.59 -48.96
CA ASP A 255 28.38 4.63 -49.83
C ASP A 255 28.07 3.17 -49.40
N ASN A 256 26.76 2.92 -49.48
CA ASN A 256 26.06 1.75 -50.03
C ASN A 256 25.67 0.51 -49.18
N VAL A 257 24.34 0.39 -49.06
CA VAL A 257 23.48 -0.81 -49.29
C VAL A 257 22.83 -1.48 -48.07
N LEU A 258 21.49 -1.37 -48.10
CA LEU A 258 20.45 -2.10 -47.38
C LEU A 258 20.78 -3.60 -47.16
N ARG A 259 20.65 -4.09 -45.93
CA ARG A 259 20.47 -5.52 -45.64
C ARG A 259 19.30 -5.75 -44.70
N LEU A 260 18.13 -5.95 -45.30
CA LEU A 260 17.15 -6.94 -44.85
C LEU A 260 17.85 -8.30 -44.80
N LYS A 261 17.84 -8.99 -43.65
CA LYS A 261 18.17 -10.42 -43.60
C LYS A 261 16.88 -11.22 -43.44
N PHE A 262 16.44 -11.75 -44.57
CA PHE A 262 15.54 -12.89 -44.68
C PHE A 262 16.16 -14.14 -44.03
N CYS A 263 15.30 -14.97 -43.46
CA CYS A 263 15.59 -16.32 -43.01
C CYS A 263 16.08 -17.17 -44.20
N GLN A 264 17.21 -17.87 -44.05
CA GLN A 264 17.69 -18.79 -45.07
C GLN A 264 16.98 -20.14 -44.97
N ALA A 265 16.47 -20.60 -46.11
CA ALA A 265 15.96 -21.94 -46.38
C ALA A 265 17.10 -22.97 -46.33
N SER A 266 17.52 -23.36 -45.13
CA SER A 266 18.44 -24.50 -44.93
C SER A 266 17.77 -25.74 -44.35
N ASP A 267 16.45 -25.74 -44.22
CA ASP A 267 15.68 -26.98 -44.16
C ASP A 267 15.18 -27.30 -45.56
N ILE A 268 15.78 -28.29 -46.21
CA ILE A 268 15.09 -29.26 -47.08
C ILE A 268 16.06 -30.43 -47.36
N VAL A 269 15.75 -31.55 -46.69
CA VAL A 269 16.00 -32.96 -47.06
C VAL A 269 17.42 -33.52 -46.96
N ARG A 270 17.66 -34.31 -45.89
CA ARG A 270 18.19 -35.69 -46.02
C ARG A 270 17.46 -36.64 -45.08
N LEU A 271 16.82 -37.63 -45.71
CA LEU A 271 16.13 -38.76 -45.12
C LEU A 271 17.13 -39.74 -44.48
N THR A 272 16.89 -40.19 -43.24
CA THR A 272 16.81 -41.62 -42.84
C THR A 272 16.48 -41.76 -41.34
N PRO A 273 15.85 -42.87 -40.91
CA PRO A 273 15.04 -42.92 -39.68
C PRO A 273 15.76 -43.63 -38.52
N PHE A 274 15.75 -43.12 -37.29
CA PHE A 274 15.90 -43.94 -36.07
C PHE A 274 15.41 -43.23 -34.79
N SER A 275 14.36 -43.82 -34.21
CA SER A 275 13.79 -43.88 -32.84
C SER A 275 13.67 -42.65 -31.90
N PRO A 276 12.58 -42.57 -31.09
CA PRO A 276 12.18 -41.36 -30.37
C PRO A 276 12.33 -41.49 -28.85
N VAL A 277 13.26 -40.79 -28.21
CA VAL A 277 13.13 -40.41 -26.78
C VAL A 277 13.98 -39.18 -26.47
N SER A 278 13.39 -37.98 -26.52
CA SER A 278 13.69 -36.91 -25.54
C SER A 278 12.68 -35.79 -25.67
N SER A 279 11.98 -35.52 -24.58
CA SER A 279 10.94 -34.52 -24.39
C SER A 279 11.36 -33.14 -24.89
N ILE A 280 10.76 -32.67 -25.99
CA ILE A 280 10.87 -31.29 -26.45
C ILE A 280 10.05 -30.42 -25.49
N SER A 281 10.74 -29.75 -24.56
CA SER A 281 10.15 -28.65 -23.80
C SER A 281 9.73 -27.55 -24.79
N LYS A 282 8.42 -27.40 -25.02
CA LYS A 282 7.87 -26.26 -25.76
C LYS A 282 8.21 -25.01 -24.96
N VAL A 283 9.19 -24.24 -25.43
CA VAL A 283 9.51 -22.92 -24.87
C VAL A 283 8.30 -22.02 -25.11
N LEU A 284 7.57 -21.69 -24.03
CA LEU A 284 6.52 -20.66 -24.05
C LEU A 284 7.21 -19.32 -24.32
N CYS A 285 6.98 -18.72 -25.48
CA CYS A 285 7.60 -17.45 -25.85
C CYS A 285 6.50 -16.43 -26.17
N MET A 286 6.49 -15.31 -25.43
CA MET A 286 5.62 -14.16 -25.73
C MET A 286 6.06 -13.48 -27.01
N LYS A 287 5.10 -13.13 -27.86
CA LYS A 287 5.29 -12.37 -29.09
C LYS A 287 4.41 -11.13 -29.02
N THR A 288 5.00 -10.01 -28.62
CA THR A 288 4.33 -8.71 -28.51
C THR A 288 4.58 -7.86 -29.75
N ALA A 289 3.63 -6.99 -30.07
CA ALA A 289 3.80 -5.97 -31.11
C ALA A 289 4.39 -4.68 -30.52
N PRO A 290 5.19 -3.90 -31.27
CA PRO A 290 5.75 -2.65 -30.78
C PRO A 290 4.68 -1.66 -30.32
N LEU A 291 4.99 -0.87 -29.29
CA LEU A 291 4.09 0.16 -28.77
C LEU A 291 3.76 1.24 -29.80
N GLY A 292 2.48 1.61 -29.87
CA GLY A 292 2.03 2.74 -30.67
C GLY A 292 2.66 4.07 -30.21
N VAL A 293 2.83 5.01 -31.15
CA VAL A 293 3.53 6.29 -30.95
C VAL A 293 3.05 7.07 -29.73
N SER A 294 1.73 7.07 -29.47
CA SER A 294 1.13 7.71 -28.29
C SER A 294 1.68 7.15 -26.96
N LEU A 295 1.71 5.81 -26.82
CA LEU A 295 2.21 5.16 -25.61
C LEU A 295 3.72 5.35 -25.44
N SER A 296 4.49 5.28 -26.53
CA SER A 296 5.93 5.55 -26.51
C SER A 296 6.25 6.97 -26.02
N ASN A 297 5.42 7.96 -26.38
CA ASN A 297 5.56 9.33 -25.88
C ASN A 297 5.24 9.44 -24.38
N ILE A 298 4.21 8.74 -23.90
CA ILE A 298 3.88 8.70 -22.47
C ILE A 298 5.02 8.04 -21.68
N ILE A 299 5.54 6.91 -22.16
CA ILE A 299 6.62 6.18 -21.49
C ILE A 299 7.90 7.00 -21.46
N SER A 300 8.25 7.71 -22.53
CA SER A 300 9.46 8.55 -22.53
C SER A 300 9.37 9.73 -21.55
N ARG A 301 8.17 10.24 -21.26
CA ARG A 301 7.96 11.38 -20.35
C ARG A 301 7.73 10.97 -18.89
N TYR A 302 6.96 9.93 -18.67
CA TYR A 302 6.45 9.54 -17.35
C TYR A 302 6.89 8.13 -16.93
N GLY A 303 7.46 7.34 -17.84
CA GLY A 303 7.84 5.97 -17.58
C GLY A 303 8.93 5.87 -16.51
N GLU A 304 8.72 4.92 -15.60
CA GLU A 304 9.61 4.54 -14.54
C GLU A 304 10.09 3.09 -14.74
N ARG A 305 10.99 2.66 -13.87
CA ARG A 305 11.40 1.25 -13.76
C ARG A 305 11.46 0.85 -12.29
N ILE A 306 10.98 -0.34 -11.97
CA ILE A 306 11.16 -0.95 -10.66
C ILE A 306 12.38 -1.85 -10.73
N LEU A 307 13.33 -1.66 -9.81
CA LEU A 307 14.50 -2.51 -9.63
C LEU A 307 14.59 -2.95 -8.16
N LEU A 308 14.57 -4.26 -7.92
CA LEU A 308 14.80 -4.82 -6.59
C LEU A 308 16.29 -4.97 -6.33
N LYS A 309 16.76 -4.38 -5.24
CA LYS A 309 18.15 -4.50 -4.79
C LYS A 309 18.30 -5.72 -3.89
N GLU A 310 19.52 -6.20 -3.67
CA GLU A 310 19.79 -7.27 -2.69
C GLU A 310 19.22 -6.97 -1.30
N SER A 311 19.18 -5.69 -0.91
CA SER A 311 18.58 -5.25 0.36
C SER A 311 17.07 -5.46 0.44
N ASP A 312 16.39 -5.51 -0.71
CA ASP A 312 14.94 -5.73 -0.80
C ASP A 312 14.61 -7.22 -0.71
N ARG A 313 15.57 -8.11 -1.04
CA ARG A 313 15.41 -9.59 -1.01
C ARG A 313 15.49 -10.21 0.38
N LYS A 314 15.77 -9.42 1.41
CA LYS A 314 15.81 -9.88 2.79
C LYS A 314 14.67 -9.23 3.55
N PRO A 315 13.85 -10.01 4.28
CA PRO A 315 12.95 -9.45 5.26
C PRO A 315 13.76 -8.53 6.16
N LYS A 316 13.25 -7.33 6.42
CA LYS A 316 13.93 -6.39 7.32
C LYS A 316 13.93 -6.98 8.73
N THR A 317 14.88 -7.87 8.99
CA THR A 317 15.31 -8.18 10.35
C THR A 317 15.76 -6.86 10.93
N SER A 318 15.27 -6.53 12.11
CA SER A 318 15.75 -5.39 12.89
C SER A 318 17.19 -5.66 13.37
N LYS A 319 18.15 -5.84 12.45
CA LYS A 319 19.57 -5.92 12.78
C LYS A 319 20.25 -4.60 12.44
N ARG A 320 20.62 -3.93 13.53
CA ARG A 320 21.56 -2.81 13.66
C ARG A 320 22.50 -2.68 12.45
N LYS A 321 22.46 -1.53 11.77
CA LYS A 321 23.62 -1.06 11.02
C LYS A 321 24.60 -0.45 12.03
N GLY A 322 25.41 -1.30 12.64
CA GLY A 322 26.64 -0.89 13.30
C GLY A 322 27.54 -0.24 12.25
N LYS A 323 27.86 1.03 12.44
CA LYS A 323 28.73 1.78 11.53
C LYS A 323 30.15 1.24 11.72
N ARG A 324 30.76 0.77 10.63
CA ARG A 324 32.18 0.38 10.57
C ARG A 324 33.03 1.53 11.14
N GLN A 325 33.86 1.21 12.13
CA GLN A 325 34.89 2.10 12.64
C GLN A 325 35.96 2.27 11.56
N SER A 326 36.12 3.51 11.08
CA SER A 326 37.37 3.97 10.47
C SER A 326 38.14 4.73 11.54
N SER A 327 39.21 4.14 12.03
CA SER A 327 40.14 4.74 12.97
C SER A 327 41.04 5.75 12.25
N THR A 328 40.91 7.04 12.57
CA THR A 328 42.02 7.96 12.93
C THR A 328 41.49 9.38 13.17
N GLY A 329 41.88 9.97 14.30
CA GLY A 329 42.11 11.42 14.41
C GLY A 329 41.07 12.31 15.10
N LEU A 330 41.33 12.61 16.38
CA LEU A 330 41.12 13.90 17.07
C LEU A 330 39.73 14.22 17.69
N THR A 331 39.61 13.79 18.95
CA THR A 331 39.15 14.55 20.14
C THR A 331 38.25 15.77 19.94
N TYR A 332 36.98 15.65 20.37
CA TYR A 332 36.36 16.60 21.30
C TYR A 332 35.34 15.85 22.18
N LYS A 333 35.53 15.92 23.50
CA LYS A 333 34.71 15.26 24.53
C LYS A 333 33.29 15.86 24.55
N ALA A 334 32.28 15.01 24.39
CA ALA A 334 30.95 15.21 24.98
C ALA A 334 30.53 13.88 25.62
N LYS A 335 30.20 13.90 26.91
CA LYS A 335 29.82 12.73 27.72
C LYS A 335 28.68 11.96 27.03
N LEU A 336 29.00 10.80 26.46
CA LEU A 336 28.04 9.77 26.11
C LEU A 336 27.58 9.14 27.42
N ILE A 337 26.41 9.52 27.91
CA ILE A 337 25.73 8.74 28.94
C ILE A 337 24.93 7.67 28.20
N GLU A 338 25.31 6.41 28.38
CA GLU A 338 24.53 5.25 27.92
C GLU A 338 23.14 5.30 28.57
N CYS A 339 22.13 5.68 27.81
CA CYS A 339 20.75 5.53 28.24
C CYS A 339 20.37 4.07 27.98
N SER A 340 20.45 3.21 29.00
CA SER A 340 19.78 1.91 28.97
C SER A 340 18.32 2.18 28.62
N GLY A 341 17.78 1.54 27.59
CA GLY A 341 16.43 1.80 27.08
C GLY A 341 15.30 1.31 28.00
N ASP A 342 15.54 1.28 29.31
CA ASP A 342 14.65 0.79 30.33
C ASP A 342 14.18 1.98 31.17
N TRP A 343 12.91 1.95 31.56
CA TRP A 343 12.29 3.00 32.36
C TRP A 343 13.05 3.17 33.68
N GLN A 344 13.46 4.40 34.00
CA GLN A 344 14.19 4.70 35.23
C GLN A 344 13.39 5.69 36.07
N GLY A 345 13.22 5.35 37.35
CA GLY A 345 12.57 6.19 38.36
C GLY A 345 11.03 6.13 38.38
N PRO A 346 10.39 6.75 39.38
CA PRO A 346 8.95 6.69 39.54
C PRO A 346 8.26 7.59 38.50
N PRO A 347 7.12 7.17 37.93
CA PRO A 347 6.36 8.02 37.02
C PRO A 347 5.77 9.25 37.72
N PRO A 348 5.42 10.31 36.98
CA PRO A 348 4.89 11.55 37.56
C PRO A 348 3.60 11.41 38.36
N TRP A 349 2.85 10.33 38.14
CA TRP A 349 1.61 10.01 38.86
C TRP A 349 1.83 9.13 40.11
N ASP A 350 3.07 8.73 40.40
CA ASP A 350 3.37 7.92 41.58
C ASP A 350 3.00 8.67 42.87
N SER A 351 2.20 8.03 43.72
CA SER A 351 1.74 8.58 45.00
C SER A 351 2.89 8.90 45.96
N SER A 352 4.02 8.20 45.86
CA SER A 352 5.23 8.48 46.65
C SER A 352 5.87 9.82 46.31
N LEU A 353 5.62 10.35 45.11
CA LEU A 353 6.07 11.68 44.65
C LEU A 353 4.96 12.74 44.73
N GLY A 354 3.85 12.46 45.41
CA GLY A 354 2.69 13.36 45.48
C GLY A 354 1.83 13.36 44.21
N GLY A 355 1.93 12.32 43.38
CA GLY A 355 1.06 12.07 42.24
C GLY A 355 -0.32 11.54 42.64
N ASP A 356 -1.27 11.56 41.70
CA ASP A 356 -2.67 11.16 41.91
C ASP A 356 -2.93 9.65 41.74
N GLY A 357 -1.88 8.84 41.58
CA GLY A 357 -1.98 7.39 41.39
C GLY A 357 -2.59 6.98 40.05
N CYS A 358 -2.87 7.92 39.15
CA CYS A 358 -3.56 7.66 37.88
C CYS A 358 -2.58 7.72 36.70
N PRO A 359 -2.33 6.61 36.00
CA PRO A 359 -1.43 6.58 34.85
C PRO A 359 -1.89 7.50 33.72
N LYS A 360 -1.03 8.43 33.28
CA LYS A 360 -1.33 9.41 32.22
C LYS A 360 -0.22 9.46 31.18
N PHE A 361 -0.56 9.13 29.94
CA PHE A 361 0.40 9.10 28.84
C PHE A 361 0.13 10.19 27.81
N LEU A 362 1.19 10.69 27.17
CA LEU A 362 1.12 11.47 25.94
C LEU A 362 1.76 10.64 24.84
N CYS A 363 0.97 10.23 23.85
CA CYS A 363 1.45 9.39 22.75
C CYS A 363 1.77 10.25 21.54
N ASP A 364 2.99 10.19 21.03
CA ASP A 364 3.35 10.90 19.79
C ASP A 364 2.57 10.38 18.56
N VAL A 365 2.75 11.05 17.41
CA VAL A 365 2.09 10.70 16.15
C VAL A 365 2.43 9.27 15.68
N MET A 366 3.60 8.73 16.03
CA MET A 366 4.01 7.38 15.63
C MET A 366 3.39 6.28 16.51
N VAL A 367 2.90 6.63 17.71
CA VAL A 367 2.19 5.72 18.61
C VAL A 367 0.74 6.15 18.85
N GLU A 368 0.13 6.91 17.95
CA GLU A 368 -1.30 7.29 18.05
C GLU A 368 -2.22 6.05 18.14
N GLY A 369 -1.85 4.96 17.46
CA GLY A 369 -2.56 3.69 17.54
C GLY A 369 -2.51 3.05 18.95
N LEU A 370 -1.39 3.22 19.66
CA LEU A 370 -1.25 2.79 21.05
C LEU A 370 -2.12 3.65 21.97
N ALA A 371 -2.21 4.95 21.73
CA ALA A 371 -3.09 5.85 22.49
C ALA A 371 -4.54 5.35 22.47
N LYS A 372 -5.02 4.89 21.31
CA LYS A 372 -6.37 4.32 21.17
C LYS A 372 -6.53 3.04 22.00
N HIS A 373 -5.56 2.16 21.98
CA HIS A 373 -5.57 0.93 22.78
C HIS A 373 -5.51 1.21 24.29
N LEU A 374 -4.69 2.18 24.73
CA LEU A 374 -4.63 2.61 26.13
C LEU A 374 -5.99 3.15 26.60
N ARG A 375 -6.66 3.98 25.79
CA ARG A 375 -8.02 4.47 26.10
C ARG A 375 -9.04 3.34 26.18
N CYS A 376 -8.94 2.36 25.29
CA CYS A 376 -9.79 1.17 25.30
C CYS A 376 -9.66 0.37 26.60
N VAL A 377 -8.47 0.32 27.21
CA VAL A 377 -8.27 -0.33 28.52
C VAL A 377 -8.49 0.60 29.72
N GLY A 378 -9.05 1.80 29.48
CA GLY A 378 -9.38 2.77 30.53
C GLY A 378 -8.19 3.60 31.02
N VAL A 379 -7.06 3.57 30.33
CA VAL A 379 -5.87 4.36 30.66
C VAL A 379 -5.95 5.74 29.98
N ASP A 380 -5.57 6.78 30.72
CA ASP A 380 -5.56 8.15 30.22
C ASP A 380 -4.41 8.36 29.22
N ALA A 381 -4.73 8.49 27.93
CA ALA A 381 -3.73 8.67 26.88
C ALA A 381 -4.08 9.83 25.95
N ALA A 382 -3.38 10.95 26.09
CA ALA A 382 -3.51 12.09 25.20
C ALA A 382 -2.71 11.90 23.90
N THR A 383 -3.12 12.63 22.87
CA THR A 383 -2.43 12.74 21.58
C THR A 383 -2.26 14.23 21.23
N PRO A 384 -1.20 14.62 20.52
CA PRO A 384 -0.94 16.02 20.17
C PRO A 384 -2.06 16.61 19.31
N CYS A 385 -2.38 17.89 19.52
CA CYS A 385 -3.41 18.59 18.73
C CYS A 385 -3.01 18.80 17.26
N SER A 386 -1.70 18.86 16.98
CA SER A 386 -1.15 19.03 15.63
C SER A 386 -0.67 17.69 15.06
N ARG A 387 -0.84 17.49 13.75
CA ARG A 387 -0.29 16.34 13.01
C ARG A 387 1.24 16.39 12.86
N LYS A 388 1.86 17.54 13.11
CA LYS A 388 3.32 17.74 13.09
C LYS A 388 3.72 18.61 14.29
N PRO A 389 3.64 18.09 15.52
CA PRO A 389 4.04 18.83 16.70
C PRO A 389 5.56 18.98 16.69
N GLU A 390 6.05 20.16 17.06
CA GLU A 390 7.48 20.31 17.31
C GLU A 390 7.88 19.53 18.57
N PRO A 391 9.12 18.98 18.64
CA PRO A 391 9.56 18.24 19.83
C PRO A 391 9.35 19.02 21.14
N ARG A 392 9.60 20.34 21.14
CA ARG A 392 9.38 21.20 22.32
C ARG A 392 7.92 21.20 22.77
N GLN A 393 6.97 21.31 21.83
CA GLN A 393 5.55 21.31 22.16
C GLN A 393 5.10 20.00 22.83
N LEU A 394 5.65 18.85 22.41
CA LEU A 394 5.38 17.56 23.04
C LEU A 394 5.93 17.50 24.47
N VAL A 395 7.13 18.04 24.67
CA VAL A 395 7.78 18.11 25.99
C VAL A 395 6.99 19.03 26.92
N ASP A 396 6.67 20.24 26.46
CA ASP A 396 5.93 21.24 27.24
C ASP A 396 4.55 20.71 27.63
N GLN A 397 3.87 20.02 26.70
CA GLN A 397 2.58 19.39 26.99
C GLN A 397 2.72 18.27 28.02
N ALA A 398 3.71 17.37 27.86
CA ALA A 398 3.94 16.29 28.82
C ALA A 398 4.25 16.82 30.23
N GLN A 399 5.05 17.87 30.33
CA GLN A 399 5.38 18.52 31.60
C GLN A 399 4.16 19.21 32.22
N LYS A 400 3.46 20.04 31.45
CA LYS A 400 2.28 20.78 31.92
C LYS A 400 1.17 19.85 32.41
N GLU A 401 0.92 18.76 31.68
CA GLU A 401 -0.15 17.81 31.99
C GLU A 401 0.33 16.66 32.91
N LYS A 402 1.59 16.68 33.35
CA LYS A 402 2.23 15.62 34.15
C LYS A 402 2.07 14.22 33.54
N ARG A 403 2.29 14.11 32.23
CA ARG A 403 2.18 12.86 31.46
C ARG A 403 3.55 12.26 31.18
N VAL A 404 3.60 10.95 31.00
CA VAL A 404 4.76 10.28 30.41
C VAL A 404 4.62 10.28 28.89
N LEU A 405 5.64 10.79 28.21
CA LEU A 405 5.70 10.84 26.76
C LEU A 405 6.11 9.46 26.22
N LEU A 406 5.20 8.81 25.50
CA LEU A 406 5.46 7.59 24.74
C LEU A 406 5.83 7.97 23.32
N THR A 407 7.01 7.55 22.89
CA THR A 407 7.50 7.81 21.53
C THR A 407 8.27 6.63 20.98
N ARG A 408 8.31 6.53 19.65
CA ARG A 408 9.25 5.64 18.94
C ARG A 408 10.39 6.41 18.28
N ASP A 409 10.38 7.74 18.35
CA ASP A 409 11.39 8.58 17.72
C ASP A 409 12.67 8.60 18.54
N ALA A 410 13.70 7.93 18.01
CA ALA A 410 15.02 7.97 18.61
C ALA A 410 15.65 9.37 18.59
N LYS A 411 15.17 10.30 17.74
CA LYS A 411 15.64 11.69 17.70
C LYS A 411 15.07 12.51 18.86
N LEU A 412 13.82 12.25 19.24
CA LEU A 412 13.16 12.99 20.32
C LEU A 412 13.83 12.70 21.68
N LEU A 413 14.38 11.49 21.84
CA LEU A 413 15.18 11.07 23.00
C LEU A 413 16.58 11.70 23.08
N ARG A 414 17.07 12.34 22.01
CA ARG A 414 18.39 13.00 22.01
C ARG A 414 18.34 14.42 22.57
N HIS A 415 17.15 14.92 22.85
CA HIS A 415 16.97 16.25 23.39
C HIS A 415 17.07 16.18 24.92
N ASP A 416 18.06 16.87 25.49
CA ASP A 416 18.35 16.97 26.93
C ASP A 416 17.28 17.73 27.75
N TYR A 417 16.14 18.09 27.15
CA TYR A 417 15.10 18.89 27.79
C TYR A 417 14.12 18.09 28.67
N LEU A 418 14.18 16.75 28.60
CA LEU A 418 13.28 15.86 29.33
C LEU A 418 13.98 15.28 30.56
N ILE A 419 13.29 15.32 31.70
CA ILE A 419 13.66 14.51 32.86
C ILE A 419 13.55 13.04 32.43
N ARG A 420 14.60 12.25 32.66
CA ARG A 420 14.70 10.83 32.22
C ARG A 420 13.49 9.98 32.63
N ASN A 421 12.78 10.39 33.68
CA ASN A 421 11.62 9.71 34.26
C ASN A 421 10.29 10.22 33.70
N GLN A 422 10.27 10.86 32.52
CA GLN A 422 9.04 11.37 31.89
C GLN A 422 8.93 11.01 30.40
N ILE A 423 9.89 10.28 29.85
CA ILE A 423 9.85 9.82 28.46
C ILE A 423 10.18 8.33 28.39
N TYR A 424 9.37 7.59 27.66
CA TYR A 424 9.59 6.17 27.41
C TYR A 424 9.61 5.88 25.92
N ARG A 425 10.63 5.14 25.49
CA ARG A 425 10.77 4.68 24.13
C ARG A 425 10.08 3.35 23.97
N VAL A 426 8.95 3.35 23.26
CA VAL A 426 8.26 2.11 22.91
C VAL A 426 9.13 1.30 21.94
N LYS A 427 9.45 0.05 22.31
CA LYS A 427 10.35 -0.84 21.57
C LYS A 427 9.58 -1.59 20.48
N SER A 428 8.34 -1.99 20.77
CA SER A 428 7.54 -2.83 19.88
C SER A 428 6.97 -2.08 18.67
N LEU A 429 6.78 -2.84 17.58
CA LEU A 429 6.17 -2.36 16.32
C LEU A 429 4.67 -2.63 16.24
N LEU A 430 4.18 -3.69 16.91
CA LEU A 430 2.80 -4.16 16.82
C LEU A 430 1.95 -3.54 17.93
N LYS A 431 0.76 -3.04 17.61
CA LYS A 431 -0.07 -2.26 18.54
C LYS A 431 -0.48 -3.01 19.82
N ASN A 432 -0.68 -4.33 19.75
CA ASN A 432 -1.01 -5.14 20.93
C ASN A 432 0.23 -5.35 21.80
N ASP A 433 1.35 -5.74 21.20
CA ASP A 433 2.64 -5.84 21.89
C ASP A 433 3.07 -4.50 22.51
N GLN A 434 2.78 -3.37 21.86
CA GLN A 434 3.05 -2.04 22.42
C GLN A 434 2.22 -1.75 23.67
N LEU A 435 0.96 -2.20 23.69
CA LEU A 435 0.09 -2.08 24.86
C LEU A 435 0.63 -2.94 26.01
N LEU A 436 0.94 -4.21 25.74
CA LEU A 436 1.53 -5.12 26.71
C LEU A 436 2.85 -4.60 27.28
N GLU A 437 3.73 -4.09 26.40
CA GLU A 437 4.99 -3.47 26.81
C GLU A 437 4.77 -2.33 27.81
N VAL A 438 3.80 -1.45 27.57
CA VAL A 438 3.48 -0.33 28.47
C VAL A 438 2.82 -0.81 29.76
N ILE A 439 1.95 -1.81 29.69
CA ILE A 439 1.32 -2.41 30.89
C ILE A 439 2.40 -3.01 31.79
N GLU A 440 3.32 -3.80 31.24
CA GLU A 440 4.42 -4.44 31.98
C GLU A 440 5.45 -3.41 32.50
N THR A 441 5.81 -2.42 31.69
CA THR A 441 6.84 -1.43 32.05
C THR A 441 6.39 -0.53 33.20
N PHE A 442 5.11 -0.16 33.23
CA PHE A 442 4.55 0.77 34.21
C PHE A 442 3.69 0.09 35.28
N ASP A 443 3.68 -1.24 35.33
CA ASP A 443 2.87 -2.07 36.24
C ASP A 443 1.39 -1.63 36.29
N LEU A 444 0.79 -1.48 35.11
CA LEU A 444 -0.58 -0.98 34.98
C LEU A 444 -1.60 -2.05 35.38
N LYS A 445 -2.37 -1.77 36.43
CA LYS A 445 -3.51 -2.61 36.83
C LYS A 445 -4.71 -2.33 35.95
N ILE A 446 -4.91 -3.17 34.94
CA ILE A 446 -6.09 -3.14 34.06
C ILE A 446 -7.20 -3.97 34.70
N SER A 447 -8.40 -3.42 34.74
CA SER A 447 -9.58 -4.09 35.27
C SER A 447 -10.69 -4.08 34.24
N GLU A 448 -11.50 -5.14 34.21
CA GLU A 448 -12.57 -5.31 33.23
C GLU A 448 -13.57 -4.16 33.25
N ASN A 449 -13.92 -3.67 34.45
CA ASN A 449 -14.83 -2.54 34.65
C ASN A 449 -14.30 -1.19 34.11
N LYS A 450 -13.01 -1.08 33.77
CA LYS A 450 -12.41 0.10 33.16
C LYS A 450 -12.32 -0.01 31.65
N LEU A 451 -12.58 -1.17 31.05
CA LEU A 451 -12.59 -1.32 29.61
C LEU A 451 -13.66 -0.40 29.00
N MET A 452 -13.30 0.23 27.88
CA MET A 452 -14.16 1.17 27.14
C MET A 452 -14.69 2.36 27.98
N SER A 453 -14.11 2.65 29.14
CA SER A 453 -14.53 3.76 30.01
C SER A 453 -14.13 5.15 29.49
N ARG A 454 -13.28 5.23 28.46
CA ARG A 454 -12.78 6.48 27.88
C ARG A 454 -13.04 6.56 26.39
N CYS A 455 -13.28 7.77 25.89
CA CYS A 455 -13.50 8.00 24.47
C CYS A 455 -12.24 7.67 23.66
N THR A 456 -12.34 6.70 22.76
CA THR A 456 -11.23 6.26 21.90
C THR A 456 -10.72 7.36 20.97
N LYS A 457 -11.56 8.34 20.61
CA LYS A 457 -11.22 9.46 19.73
C LYS A 457 -10.43 10.55 20.44
N CYS A 458 -10.89 11.02 21.59
CA CYS A 458 -10.33 12.21 22.25
C CYS A 458 -9.81 12.02 23.67
N ASN A 459 -9.89 10.83 24.27
CA ASN A 459 -9.60 10.60 25.70
C ASN A 459 -10.56 11.36 26.64
N GLY A 460 -11.77 11.66 26.17
CA GLY A 460 -12.81 12.27 26.98
C GLY A 460 -13.60 11.27 27.82
N ASN A 461 -14.38 11.81 28.76
CA ASN A 461 -15.31 11.02 29.56
C ASN A 461 -16.68 10.93 28.88
N PHE A 462 -17.40 9.85 29.18
CA PHE A 462 -18.77 9.66 28.72
C PHE A 462 -19.78 10.28 29.70
N ILE A 463 -20.98 10.54 29.20
CA ILE A 463 -22.15 10.83 30.02
C ILE A 463 -22.38 9.72 31.07
N GLN A 464 -22.89 10.09 32.25
CA GLN A 464 -23.07 9.16 33.37
C GLN A 464 -24.23 8.18 33.17
N LYS A 465 -25.20 8.53 32.33
CA LYS A 465 -26.36 7.70 32.00
C LYS A 465 -26.39 7.43 30.50
N PRO A 466 -26.68 6.20 30.05
CA PRO A 466 -26.86 5.92 28.64
C PRO A 466 -28.08 6.70 28.09
N LEU A 467 -27.99 7.09 26.82
CA LEU A 467 -29.09 7.70 26.06
C LEU A 467 -30.00 6.61 25.50
N THR A 468 -31.29 6.91 25.38
CA THR A 468 -32.20 6.08 24.58
C THR A 468 -31.92 6.25 23.10
N THR A 469 -32.49 5.38 22.26
CA THR A 469 -32.37 5.45 20.81
C THR A 469 -32.83 6.82 20.27
N GLU A 470 -33.93 7.36 20.79
CA GLU A 470 -34.50 8.65 20.36
C GLU A 470 -33.56 9.81 20.71
N GLU A 471 -33.05 9.85 21.94
CA GLU A 471 -32.11 10.87 22.42
C GLU A 471 -30.78 10.78 21.67
N ALA A 472 -30.31 9.57 21.36
CA ALA A 472 -29.09 9.35 20.59
C ALA A 472 -29.24 9.87 19.15
N VAL A 473 -30.41 9.68 18.54
CA VAL A 473 -30.71 10.17 17.18
C VAL A 473 -30.74 11.68 17.16
N GLU A 474 -31.36 12.31 18.16
CA GLU A 474 -31.34 13.75 18.30
C GLU A 474 -29.92 14.28 18.48
N ALA A 475 -29.12 13.65 19.36
CA ALA A 475 -27.73 13.99 19.58
C ALA A 475 -26.83 13.75 18.35
N ALA A 476 -27.21 12.85 17.45
CA ALA A 476 -26.48 12.50 16.24
C ALA A 476 -26.79 13.42 15.05
N LYS A 477 -27.93 14.13 15.05
CA LYS A 477 -28.36 15.00 13.94
C LYS A 477 -27.24 15.97 13.53
N GLY A 478 -26.76 15.83 12.30
CA GLY A 478 -25.71 16.68 11.73
C GLY A 478 -24.26 16.32 12.11
N PHE A 479 -24.04 15.35 12.99
CA PHE A 479 -22.69 14.97 13.47
C PHE A 479 -22.30 13.53 13.14
N GLN A 480 -23.25 12.59 13.11
CA GLN A 480 -22.99 11.17 12.89
C GLN A 480 -24.23 10.47 12.32
N VAL A 481 -24.05 9.55 11.38
CA VAL A 481 -25.14 8.71 10.86
C VAL A 481 -25.24 7.45 11.72
N ILE A 482 -26.39 7.21 12.33
CA ILE A 482 -26.70 5.96 13.05
C ILE A 482 -27.34 4.98 12.04
N PRO A 483 -26.75 3.79 11.80
CA PRO A 483 -27.32 2.82 10.86
C PRO A 483 -28.75 2.40 11.19
N ASN A 484 -29.60 2.29 10.16
CA ASN A 484 -31.02 1.97 10.31
C ASN A 484 -31.30 0.61 10.99
N CYS A 485 -30.35 -0.32 10.94
CA CYS A 485 -30.46 -1.63 11.59
C CYS A 485 -30.33 -1.58 13.13
N LEU A 486 -29.95 -0.44 13.71
CA LEU A 486 -29.81 -0.26 15.15
C LEU A 486 -31.09 0.21 15.85
N PHE A 487 -32.05 0.80 15.12
CA PHE A 487 -33.29 1.32 15.70
C PHE A 487 -34.22 0.23 16.25
N ASN A 488 -34.11 -0.99 15.74
CA ASN A 488 -34.95 -2.12 16.17
C ASN A 488 -34.34 -2.91 17.34
N LYS A 489 -33.25 -2.42 17.93
CA LYS A 489 -32.56 -3.06 19.06
C LYS A 489 -32.59 -2.09 20.24
N ASN A 490 -33.00 -2.57 21.41
CA ASN A 490 -32.91 -1.79 22.67
C ASN A 490 -31.44 -1.67 23.08
N LEU A 491 -30.71 -0.77 22.42
CA LEU A 491 -29.29 -0.52 22.66
C LEU A 491 -29.10 0.69 23.54
N GLU A 492 -28.11 0.60 24.43
CA GLU A 492 -27.62 1.73 25.19
C GLU A 492 -26.60 2.53 24.36
N PHE A 493 -26.75 3.86 24.38
CA PHE A 493 -25.85 4.78 23.68
C PHE A 493 -25.07 5.63 24.68
N TRP A 494 -23.78 5.82 24.42
CA TRP A 494 -22.93 6.71 25.22
C TRP A 494 -22.35 7.82 24.35
N LYS A 495 -22.48 9.06 24.84
CA LYS A 495 -21.93 10.25 24.21
C LYS A 495 -20.70 10.74 24.96
N CYS A 496 -19.63 11.03 24.23
CA CYS A 496 -18.47 11.69 24.81
C CYS A 496 -18.77 13.17 25.08
N MET A 497 -18.44 13.66 26.28
CA MET A 497 -18.70 15.06 26.67
C MET A 497 -17.77 16.07 25.98
N ASP A 498 -16.60 15.64 25.52
CA ASP A 498 -15.60 16.55 24.92
C ASP A 498 -15.74 16.66 23.40
N CYS A 499 -15.87 15.53 22.70
CA CYS A 499 -15.91 15.50 21.23
C CYS A 499 -17.29 15.15 20.64
N ASN A 500 -18.30 14.97 21.49
CA ASN A 500 -19.67 14.62 21.11
C ASN A 500 -19.83 13.31 20.31
N GLN A 501 -18.77 12.49 20.22
CA GLN A 501 -18.81 11.19 19.54
C GLN A 501 -19.77 10.23 20.25
N LEU A 502 -20.66 9.60 19.48
CA LEU A 502 -21.59 8.58 19.96
C LEU A 502 -21.03 7.17 19.77
N TYR A 503 -21.25 6.34 20.79
CA TYR A 503 -20.91 4.93 20.90
C TYR A 503 -22.15 4.15 21.35
N TRP A 504 -22.20 2.85 21.06
CA TRP A 504 -23.30 1.98 21.47
C TRP A 504 -22.81 0.55 21.67
N GLU A 505 -23.55 -0.21 22.48
CA GLU A 505 -23.26 -1.60 22.81
C GLU A 505 -23.63 -2.58 21.68
N GLY A 506 -22.93 -2.48 20.55
CA GLY A 506 -23.09 -3.38 19.41
C GLY A 506 -22.11 -4.56 19.41
N THR A 507 -22.15 -5.38 18.36
CA THR A 507 -21.17 -6.46 18.13
C THR A 507 -19.72 -5.95 18.14
N GLN A 508 -19.47 -4.73 17.63
CA GLN A 508 -18.14 -4.12 17.66
C GLN A 508 -17.63 -3.83 19.08
N TYR A 509 -18.52 -3.44 19.99
CA TYR A 509 -18.19 -3.20 21.39
C TYR A 509 -17.79 -4.52 22.08
N HIS A 510 -18.62 -5.56 21.93
CA HIS A 510 -18.34 -6.89 22.49
C HIS A 510 -17.05 -7.49 21.93
N ASN A 511 -16.82 -7.39 20.62
CA ASN A 511 -15.58 -7.83 19.98
C ASN A 511 -14.36 -7.05 20.51
N ALA A 512 -14.51 -5.76 20.77
CA ALA A 512 -13.44 -4.95 21.34
C ALA A 512 -13.16 -5.34 22.80
N ILE A 513 -14.18 -5.53 23.63
CA ILE A 513 -14.03 -6.02 25.01
C ILE A 513 -13.32 -7.36 25.02
N GLN A 514 -13.83 -8.35 24.28
CA GLN A 514 -13.23 -9.68 24.23
C GLN A 514 -11.76 -9.61 23.79
N LYS A 515 -11.47 -8.84 22.74
CA LYS A 515 -10.09 -8.63 22.29
C LYS A 515 -9.19 -8.11 23.40
N PHE A 516 -9.62 -7.13 24.20
CA PHE A 516 -8.77 -6.56 25.24
C PHE A 516 -8.71 -7.42 26.50
N ILE A 517 -9.75 -8.20 26.80
CA ILE A 517 -9.69 -9.27 27.79
C ILE A 517 -8.62 -10.29 27.41
N ASP A 518 -8.63 -10.77 26.16
CA ASP A 518 -7.66 -11.76 25.66
C ASP A 518 -6.24 -11.20 25.63
N VAL A 519 -6.08 -9.96 25.13
CA VAL A 519 -4.77 -9.31 25.03
C VAL A 519 -4.20 -9.01 26.41
N CYS A 520 -5.01 -8.51 27.35
CA CYS A 520 -4.53 -8.16 28.69
C CYS A 520 -4.58 -9.34 29.67
N LYS A 521 -5.02 -10.51 29.21
CA LYS A 521 -5.16 -11.73 30.02
C LYS A 521 -5.93 -11.50 31.34
N LEU A 522 -7.08 -10.85 31.26
CA LEU A 522 -7.91 -10.53 32.43
C LEU A 522 -8.68 -11.75 32.98
N ASN A 523 -8.50 -12.93 32.40
CA ASN A 523 -9.20 -14.18 32.76
C ASN A 523 -8.41 -15.08 33.72
N ASP A 524 -7.30 -14.61 34.30
CA ASP A 524 -6.48 -15.33 35.29
C ASP A 524 -6.57 -14.72 36.69
#